data_AF-A0A817W729-F1
#
_entry.id   AF-A0A817W729-F1
#
_cell.length_a   1.000
_cell.length_b   1.000
_cell.length_c   1.000
_cell.angle_alpha   90.00
_cell.angle_beta   90.00
_cell.angle_gamma   90.00
#
_symmetry.space_group_name_H-M   'P 1'
#
loop_
_entity.id
_entity.type
_entity.pdbx_description
1 polymer ?
#
loop_
_entity_poly.entity_id
_entity_poly.type
_entity_poly.pdbx_seq_one_letter_code
_entity_poly.pdbx_strand_id
1 'polypeptide(L)'
;MVILRSQLCPFLVDPSSRATEWLKTHLKDKKLEVINQQDNNFTTQLELAVRFGKTLIVQEVDGVEPVLYPILRKDLAAQGPRHVVQIGEKIIDYNSDFRIYLTTRNPTPELLPDMEAIVNEVNFTTTRAGLTGQVIKLILIFYLSSNGLVVPFK
;
A
#
# COMPACT_ATOMS: atom_id res chain seq x y z
N MET A 1 22.93 5.46 8.05
CA MET A 1 21.74 5.69 8.89
C MET A 1 20.54 5.64 7.98
N VAL A 2 19.88 4.48 7.85
CA VAL A 2 18.61 4.37 7.12
C VAL A 2 17.62 3.79 8.10
N ILE A 3 16.69 4.64 8.50
CA ILE A 3 15.72 4.38 9.55
C ILE A 3 14.75 3.32 9.01
N LEU A 4 14.84 2.09 9.53
CA LEU A 4 13.86 1.03 9.35
C LEU A 4 12.56 1.38 10.10
N ARG A 5 11.87 2.41 9.63
CA ARG A 5 10.47 2.71 9.96
C ARG A 5 9.65 2.53 8.68
N SER A 6 9.49 1.31 8.18
CA SER A 6 8.52 1.12 7.10
C SER A 6 7.11 0.98 7.68
N GLN A 7 6.57 2.11 8.13
CA GLN A 7 5.11 2.34 8.23
C GLN A 7 4.52 2.78 6.89
N LEU A 8 5.35 2.98 5.87
CA LEU A 8 5.00 3.50 4.56
C LEU A 8 4.28 2.43 3.73
N CYS A 9 3.40 2.89 2.85
CA CYS A 9 2.66 2.00 1.96
C CYS A 9 3.61 1.33 0.94
N PRO A 10 3.54 0.01 0.75
CA PRO A 10 4.31 -0.65 -0.30
C PRO A 10 3.82 -0.22 -1.70
N PHE A 11 4.76 0.22 -2.54
CA PHE A 11 4.55 0.48 -3.96
C PHE A 11 5.32 -0.57 -4.77
N LEU A 12 4.60 -1.47 -5.44
CA LEU A 12 5.18 -2.60 -6.14
C LEU A 12 5.32 -2.28 -7.62
N VAL A 13 6.56 -2.23 -8.10
CA VAL A 13 6.86 -2.16 -9.53
C VAL A 13 6.90 -3.60 -10.03
N ASP A 14 5.81 -4.07 -10.62
CA ASP A 14 5.63 -5.47 -11.03
C ASP A 14 5.09 -5.57 -12.47
N PRO A 15 5.97 -5.43 -13.49
CA PRO A 15 5.57 -5.53 -14.89
C PRO A 15 4.95 -6.89 -15.26
N SER A 16 5.25 -7.92 -14.47
CA SER A 16 4.80 -9.29 -14.70
C SER A 16 3.49 -9.66 -13.99
N SER A 17 2.97 -8.76 -13.15
CA SER A 17 1.82 -8.98 -12.26
C SER A 17 1.95 -10.16 -11.28
N ARG A 18 3.13 -10.79 -11.16
CA ARG A 18 3.35 -12.00 -10.35
C ARG A 18 3.28 -11.72 -8.85
N ALA A 19 3.86 -10.62 -8.40
CA ALA A 19 3.80 -10.22 -7.00
C ALA A 19 2.35 -9.88 -6.62
N THR A 20 1.63 -9.23 -7.54
CA THR A 20 0.21 -8.91 -7.38
C THR A 20 -0.66 -10.17 -7.29
N GLU A 21 -0.46 -11.15 -8.16
CA GLU A 21 -1.14 -12.46 -8.10
C GLU A 21 -0.82 -13.25 -6.83
N TRP A 22 0.44 -13.20 -6.40
CA TRP A 22 0.88 -13.83 -5.17
C TRP A 22 0.16 -13.21 -3.96
N LEU A 23 0.06 -11.87 -3.88
CA LEU A 23 -0.68 -11.17 -2.83
C LEU A 23 -2.16 -11.56 -2.84
N LYS A 24 -2.79 -11.59 -4.02
CA LYS A 24 -4.20 -12.02 -4.17
C LYS A 24 -4.42 -13.42 -3.62
N THR A 25 -3.48 -14.33 -3.87
CA THR A 25 -3.57 -15.73 -3.44
C THR A 25 -3.35 -15.89 -1.93
N HIS A 26 -2.38 -15.18 -1.36
CA HIS A 26 -2.00 -15.33 0.06
C HIS A 26 -2.83 -14.46 1.01
N LEU A 27 -3.50 -13.43 0.50
CA LEU A 27 -4.39 -12.56 1.28
C LEU A 27 -5.87 -12.85 1.01
N LYS A 28 -6.20 -13.93 0.30
CA LYS A 28 -7.57 -14.32 -0.06
C LYS A 28 -8.52 -14.47 1.15
N ASP A 29 -7.97 -14.86 2.31
CA ASP A 29 -8.75 -15.05 3.54
C ASP A 29 -9.04 -13.72 4.24
N LYS A 30 -8.39 -12.64 3.82
CA LYS A 30 -8.74 -11.27 4.20
C LYS A 30 -9.80 -10.74 3.24
N LYS A 31 -10.56 -9.73 3.69
CA LYS A 31 -11.50 -8.97 2.83
C LYS A 31 -10.70 -8.13 1.82
N LEU A 32 -10.10 -8.81 0.84
CA LEU A 32 -9.25 -8.24 -0.18
C LEU A 32 -10.10 -7.69 -1.32
N GLU A 33 -9.78 -6.48 -1.75
CA GLU A 33 -10.38 -5.83 -2.91
C GLU A 33 -9.26 -5.28 -3.81
N VAL A 34 -9.48 -5.33 -5.11
CA VAL A 34 -8.50 -4.94 -6.11
C VAL A 34 -9.20 -3.97 -7.04
N ILE A 35 -8.67 -2.76 -7.14
CA ILE A 35 -9.26 -1.66 -7.91
C ILE A 35 -8.22 -1.01 -8.81
N ASN A 36 -8.64 -0.41 -9.92
CA ASN A 36 -7.76 0.42 -10.74
C ASN A 36 -7.85 1.88 -10.28
N GLN A 37 -6.72 2.59 -10.22
CA GLN A 37 -6.71 4.01 -9.89
C GLN A 37 -7.53 4.85 -10.88
N GLN A 38 -7.58 4.44 -12.15
CA GLN A 38 -8.29 5.14 -13.22
C GLN A 38 -9.79 4.81 -13.27
N ASP A 39 -10.30 3.94 -12.40
CA ASP A 39 -11.73 3.63 -12.37
C ASP A 39 -12.55 4.83 -11.89
N ASN A 40 -13.66 5.12 -12.57
CA ASN A 40 -14.60 6.19 -12.18
C ASN A 40 -15.12 6.04 -10.74
N ASN A 41 -15.14 4.80 -10.23
CA ASN A 41 -15.59 4.47 -8.87
C ASN A 41 -14.45 4.38 -7.85
N PHE A 42 -13.22 4.75 -8.21
CA PHE A 42 -12.03 4.62 -7.38
C PHE A 42 -12.22 5.22 -5.99
N THR A 43 -12.61 6.50 -5.92
CA THR A 43 -12.81 7.22 -4.65
C THR A 43 -13.86 6.54 -3.77
N THR A 44 -14.99 6.14 -4.35
CA THR A 44 -16.06 5.45 -3.61
C THR A 44 -15.58 4.11 -3.04
N GLN A 45 -14.84 3.32 -3.83
CA GLN A 45 -14.28 2.04 -3.38
C GLN A 45 -13.23 2.24 -2.28
N LEU A 46 -12.38 3.27 -2.40
CA LEU A 46 -11.40 3.65 -1.39
C LEU A 46 -12.07 4.02 -0.06
N GLU A 47 -13.10 4.87 -0.08
CA GLU A 47 -13.87 5.26 1.10
C GLU A 47 -14.46 4.03 1.82
N LEU A 48 -15.07 3.11 1.06
CA LEU A 48 -15.66 1.89 1.60
C LEU A 48 -14.60 0.95 2.18
N ALA A 49 -13.47 0.80 1.49
CA ALA A 49 -12.37 -0.04 1.95
C ALA A 49 -11.79 0.45 3.28
N VAL A 50 -11.58 1.77 3.42
CA VAL A 50 -11.12 2.41 4.66
C VAL A 50 -12.11 2.18 5.79
N ARG A 51 -13.40 2.45 5.55
CA ARG A 51 -14.46 2.32 6.57
C ARG A 51 -14.61 0.88 7.07
N PHE A 52 -14.54 -0.09 6.17
CA PHE A 52 -14.77 -1.50 6.49
C PHE A 52 -13.50 -2.28 6.82
N GLY A 53 -12.34 -1.64 6.89
CA GLY A 53 -11.07 -2.30 7.23
C GLY A 53 -10.66 -3.34 6.21
N LYS A 54 -10.95 -3.10 4.93
CA LYS A 54 -10.56 -4.01 3.84
C LYS A 54 -9.06 -3.93 3.58
N THR A 55 -8.52 -4.98 3.00
CA THR A 55 -7.21 -4.92 2.36
C THR A 55 -7.40 -4.49 0.91
N LEU A 56 -6.80 -3.39 0.49
CA LEU A 56 -6.99 -2.81 -0.84
C LEU A 56 -5.69 -2.89 -1.65
N ILE A 57 -5.77 -3.42 -2.87
CA ILE A 57 -4.71 -3.33 -3.87
C ILE A 57 -5.17 -2.34 -4.94
N VAL A 58 -4.41 -1.25 -5.10
CA VAL A 58 -4.64 -0.26 -6.16
C VAL A 58 -3.67 -0.56 -7.32
N GLN A 59 -4.22 -0.82 -8.50
CA GLN A 59 -3.48 -1.15 -9.71
C GLN A 59 -3.29 0.07 -10.62
N GLU A 60 -2.30 -0.04 -11.49
CA GLU A 60 -1.96 0.96 -12.51
C GLU A 60 -1.64 2.35 -11.91
N VAL A 61 -0.87 2.37 -10.81
CA VAL A 61 -0.45 3.60 -10.13
C VAL A 61 0.82 4.15 -10.80
N ASP A 62 0.66 4.94 -11.85
CA ASP A 62 1.78 5.64 -12.51
C ASP A 62 2.12 6.98 -11.85
N GLY A 63 1.24 7.45 -10.96
CA GLY A 63 1.42 8.59 -10.06
C GLY A 63 0.35 8.53 -8.97
N VAL A 64 0.61 9.07 -7.79
CA VAL A 64 -0.36 9.00 -6.68
C VAL A 64 -1.43 10.07 -6.83
N GLU A 65 -2.69 9.66 -6.95
CA GLU A 65 -3.83 10.60 -6.92
C GLU A 65 -3.87 11.39 -5.61
N PRO A 66 -4.20 12.71 -5.64
CA PRO A 66 -4.26 13.57 -4.46
C PRO A 66 -5.07 12.99 -3.28
N VAL A 67 -6.14 12.26 -3.59
CA VAL A 67 -7.05 11.65 -2.61
C VAL A 67 -6.40 10.55 -1.76
N LEU A 68 -5.28 9.97 -2.21
CA LEU A 68 -4.56 8.94 -1.48
C LEU A 68 -3.60 9.52 -0.43
N TYR A 69 -3.13 10.76 -0.58
CA TYR A 69 -2.10 11.32 0.31
C TYR A 69 -2.47 11.28 1.79
N PRO A 70 -3.68 11.67 2.23
CA PRO A 70 -4.06 11.61 3.65
C PRO A 70 -3.98 10.19 4.22
N ILE A 71 -4.27 9.19 3.39
CA ILE A 71 -4.22 7.77 3.78
C ILE A 71 -2.78 7.29 3.86
N LEU A 72 -1.96 7.59 2.85
CA LEU A 72 -0.56 7.15 2.76
C LEU A 72 0.31 7.83 3.85
N ARG A 73 0.04 9.10 4.17
CA ARG A 73 0.67 9.85 5.25
C ARG A 73 0.14 9.50 6.63
N LYS A 74 -1.02 8.84 6.70
CA LYS A 74 -1.78 8.57 7.93
C LYS A 74 -2.14 9.86 8.67
N ASP A 75 -2.67 10.82 7.94
CA ASP A 75 -3.18 12.10 8.45
C ASP A 75 -4.53 11.86 9.16
N LEU A 76 -4.48 11.13 10.29
CA LEU A 76 -5.65 10.74 11.07
C LEU A 76 -5.97 11.79 12.13
N ALA A 77 -7.24 12.20 12.20
CA ALA A 77 -7.76 13.02 13.28
C ALA A 77 -8.47 12.15 14.32
N ALA A 78 -8.31 12.47 15.61
CA ALA A 78 -9.06 11.82 16.67
C ALA A 78 -10.46 12.46 16.81
N GLN A 79 -11.50 11.63 16.86
CA GLN A 79 -12.87 12.02 17.18
C GLN A 79 -13.39 11.11 18.30
N GLY A 80 -13.22 11.56 19.55
CA GLY A 80 -13.49 10.74 20.73
C GLY A 80 -12.60 9.49 20.73
N PRO A 81 -13.17 8.26 20.81
CA PRO A 81 -12.40 7.02 20.77
C PRO A 81 -12.05 6.56 19.35
N ARG A 82 -12.54 7.23 18.31
CA ARG A 82 -12.36 6.83 16.91
C ARG A 82 -11.30 7.69 16.22
N HIS A 83 -10.72 7.14 15.17
CA HIS A 83 -9.88 7.89 14.22
C HIS A 83 -10.67 8.13 12.94
N VAL A 84 -10.48 9.29 12.32
CA VAL A 84 -11.08 9.65 11.04
C VAL A 84 -10.00 10.16 10.09
N VAL A 85 -10.25 10.04 8.79
CA VAL A 85 -9.38 10.57 7.73
C VAL A 85 -10.22 11.33 6.71
N GLN A 86 -9.67 12.40 6.14
CA GLN A 86 -10.30 13.14 5.05
C GLN A 86 -9.98 12.48 3.71
N ILE A 87 -11.02 12.16 2.93
CA ILE A 87 -10.93 11.58 1.59
C ILE A 87 -11.79 12.46 0.68
N GLY A 88 -11.14 13.27 -0.17
CA GLY A 88 -11.81 14.31 -0.94
C GLY A 88 -12.52 15.30 -0.02
N GLU A 89 -13.83 15.44 -0.19
CA GLU A 89 -14.68 16.33 0.62
C GLU A 89 -15.29 15.64 1.85
N LYS A 90 -15.06 14.33 2.03
CA LYS A 90 -15.69 13.55 3.10
C LYS A 90 -14.72 13.22 4.22
N ILE A 91 -15.26 13.19 5.44
CA ILE A 91 -14.58 12.64 6.61
C ILE A 91 -15.07 11.21 6.81
N ILE A 92 -14.13 10.26 6.83
CA ILE A 92 -14.42 8.82 6.87
C ILE A 92 -13.83 8.23 8.15
N ASP A 93 -14.63 7.43 8.86
CA ASP A 93 -14.16 6.61 9.98
C ASP A 93 -13.02 5.69 9.50
N TYR A 94 -11.85 5.82 10.12
CA TYR A 94 -10.68 5.04 9.79
C TYR A 94 -10.67 3.74 10.60
N ASN A 95 -10.77 2.60 9.91
CA ASN A 95 -10.65 1.31 10.55
C ASN A 95 -9.17 0.90 10.68
N SER A 96 -8.74 0.54 11.89
CA SER A 96 -7.35 0.13 12.18
C SER A 96 -6.90 -1.13 11.43
N ASP A 97 -7.83 -1.95 10.93
CA ASP A 97 -7.54 -3.15 10.15
C ASP A 97 -7.28 -2.85 8.66
N PHE A 98 -7.58 -1.64 8.21
CA PHE A 98 -7.36 -1.22 6.82
C PHE A 98 -5.89 -1.36 6.42
N ARG A 99 -5.64 -1.94 5.24
CA ARG A 99 -4.31 -2.07 4.64
C ARG A 99 -4.39 -1.72 3.16
N ILE A 100 -3.38 -1.02 2.65
CA ILE A 100 -3.32 -0.61 1.24
C ILE A 100 -1.97 -0.97 0.63
N TYR A 101 -2.01 -1.44 -0.62
CA TYR A 101 -0.86 -1.71 -1.47
C TYR A 101 -1.06 -1.01 -2.82
N LEU A 102 -0.02 -0.38 -3.32
CA LEU A 102 -0.01 0.25 -4.63
C LEU A 102 0.81 -0.60 -5.58
N THR A 103 0.38 -0.73 -6.84
CA THR A 103 1.09 -1.51 -7.85
C THR A 103 1.10 -0.78 -9.18
N THR A 104 2.22 -0.87 -9.91
CA THR A 104 2.32 -0.46 -11.31
C THR A 104 2.92 -1.58 -12.14
N ARG A 105 2.52 -1.65 -13.42
CA ARG A 105 3.16 -2.48 -14.44
C ARG A 105 4.22 -1.73 -15.23
N ASN A 106 4.31 -0.41 -15.08
CA ASN A 106 5.38 0.39 -15.66
C ASN A 106 6.71 -0.02 -14.98
N PRO A 107 7.69 -0.59 -15.70
CA PRO A 107 8.97 -1.01 -15.12
C PRO A 107 9.84 0.15 -14.63
N THR A 108 9.57 1.35 -15.12
CA THR A 108 10.33 2.58 -14.82
C THR A 108 9.33 3.69 -14.49
N PRO A 109 8.61 3.61 -13.36
CA PRO A 109 7.71 4.67 -12.95
C PRO A 109 8.53 5.89 -12.54
N GLU A 110 8.13 7.07 -13.00
CA GLU A 110 8.73 8.33 -12.55
C GLU A 110 8.10 8.71 -11.22
N LEU A 111 8.81 8.44 -10.12
CA LEU A 111 8.37 8.83 -8.79
C LEU A 111 8.67 10.30 -8.56
N LEU A 112 7.62 11.09 -8.36
CA LEU A 112 7.78 12.47 -7.91
C LEU A 112 8.30 12.48 -6.46
N PRO A 113 9.10 13.49 -6.04
CA PRO A 113 9.67 13.56 -4.69
C PRO A 113 8.64 13.42 -3.56
N ASP A 114 7.44 13.95 -3.76
CA ASP A 114 6.33 13.87 -2.80
C ASP A 114 5.81 12.44 -2.59
N MET A 115 5.89 11.61 -3.64
CA MET A 115 5.52 10.20 -3.60
C MET A 115 6.65 9.37 -2.97
N GLU A 116 7.91 9.59 -3.37
CA GLU A 116 9.08 8.89 -2.82
C GLU A 116 9.18 9.01 -1.29
N ALA A 117 8.75 10.15 -0.74
CA ALA A 117 8.77 10.40 0.70
C ALA A 117 7.74 9.58 1.49
N ILE A 118 6.69 9.05 0.85
CA ILE A 118 5.51 8.45 1.54
C ILE A 118 5.23 7.00 1.15
N VAL A 119 5.90 6.48 0.12
CA VAL A 119 5.80 5.06 -0.27
C VAL A 119 7.13 4.34 -0.07
N ASN A 120 7.06 3.02 -0.01
CA ASN A 120 8.24 2.17 -0.02
C ASN A 120 8.24 1.36 -1.33
N GLU A 121 9.07 1.77 -2.28
CA GLU A 121 9.22 1.10 -3.58
C GLU A 121 9.81 -0.31 -3.40
N VAL A 122 9.18 -1.30 -4.05
CA VAL A 122 9.68 -2.67 -4.15
C VAL A 122 9.64 -3.09 -5.62
N ASN A 123 10.82 -3.35 -6.19
CA ASN A 123 10.98 -3.47 -7.63
C ASN A 123 11.16 -4.93 -8.12
N PHE A 124 10.11 -5.50 -8.72
CA PHE A 124 10.03 -6.88 -9.19
C PHE A 124 10.40 -7.05 -10.69
N THR A 125 11.13 -6.10 -11.29
CA THR A 125 11.47 -6.08 -12.73
C THR A 125 12.43 -7.18 -13.25
N THR A 126 12.93 -8.09 -12.40
CA THR A 126 13.44 -9.47 -12.71
C THR A 126 14.90 -9.77 -12.31
N THR A 127 15.05 -10.76 -11.42
CA THR A 127 15.81 -12.01 -11.64
C THR A 127 15.10 -13.12 -10.84
N ARG A 128 15.01 -14.37 -11.34
CA ARG A 128 14.32 -15.49 -10.64
C ARG A 128 14.85 -15.72 -9.21
N ALA A 129 16.14 -15.48 -8.97
CA ALA A 129 16.75 -15.56 -7.65
C ALA A 129 16.40 -14.35 -6.75
N GLY A 130 16.22 -13.16 -7.34
CA GLY A 130 15.84 -11.93 -6.63
C GLY A 130 14.37 -11.89 -6.23
N LEU A 131 13.46 -12.46 -7.04
CA LEU A 131 12.01 -12.39 -6.80
C LEU A 131 11.61 -13.06 -5.48
N THR A 132 12.13 -14.27 -5.20
CA THR A 132 11.88 -14.96 -3.92
C THR A 132 12.41 -14.16 -2.75
N GLY A 133 13.60 -13.58 -2.86
CA GLY A 133 14.18 -12.72 -1.84
C GLY A 133 13.34 -11.46 -1.59
N GLN A 134 12.79 -10.84 -2.64
CA GLN A 134 11.94 -9.65 -2.51
C GLN A 134 10.56 -9.96 -1.96
N VAL A 135 9.94 -11.07 -2.35
CA VAL A 135 8.68 -11.54 -1.77
C VAL A 135 8.89 -11.86 -0.28
N ILE A 136 9.97 -12.56 0.07
CA ILE A 136 10.35 -12.82 1.48
C ILE A 136 10.57 -11.48 2.22
N LYS A 137 11.25 -10.52 1.61
CA LYS A 137 11.49 -9.19 2.19
C LYS A 137 10.17 -8.47 2.47
N LEU A 138 9.21 -8.52 1.54
CA LEU A 138 7.88 -7.92 1.70
C LEU A 138 7.11 -8.60 2.84
N ILE A 139 7.10 -9.94 2.89
CA ILE A 139 6.47 -10.72 3.97
C ILE A 139 7.10 -10.36 5.32
N LEU A 140 8.43 -10.28 5.39
CA LEU A 140 9.18 -9.99 6.60
C LEU A 140 8.86 -8.57 7.09
N ILE A 141 8.89 -7.57 6.20
CA ILE A 141 8.49 -6.19 6.53
C ILE A 141 7.07 -6.16 7.08
N PHE A 142 6.13 -6.88 6.46
CA PHE A 142 4.74 -6.91 6.89
C PHE A 142 4.53 -7.60 8.23
N TYR A 143 5.15 -8.77 8.42
CA TYR A 143 5.10 -9.54 9.66
C TYR A 143 5.66 -8.75 10.83
N LEU A 144 6.79 -8.06 10.61
CA LEU A 144 7.45 -7.30 11.65
C LEU A 144 6.76 -5.97 11.95
N SER A 145 6.21 -5.30 10.94
CA SER A 145 5.37 -4.11 11.13
C SER A 145 4.10 -4.44 11.93
N SER A 146 3.56 -5.65 11.74
CA SER A 146 2.42 -6.16 12.52
C SER A 146 2.78 -6.56 13.97
N ASN A 147 4.07 -6.77 14.28
CA ASN A 147 4.56 -7.24 15.58
C ASN A 147 5.54 -6.27 16.28
N GLY A 148 5.75 -5.06 15.74
CA GLY A 148 6.59 -4.02 16.34
C GLY A 148 8.10 -4.31 16.40
N LEU A 149 8.62 -5.24 15.59
CA LEU A 149 10.03 -5.66 15.62
C LEU A 149 10.86 -5.03 14.48
N VAL A 150 12.12 -4.70 14.74
CA VAL A 150 13.06 -4.08 13.77
C VAL A 150 14.13 -5.11 13.35
N VAL A 151 14.35 -5.30 12.05
CA VAL A 151 15.50 -6.12 11.56
C VAL A 151 16.64 -5.21 11.17
N PRO A 152 17.87 -5.41 11.68
CA PRO A 152 19.03 -4.78 11.08
C PRO A 152 19.34 -5.46 9.74
N PHE A 153 19.44 -4.68 8.66
CA PHE A 153 20.04 -5.15 7.41
C PHE A 153 21.53 -4.84 7.44
N LYS A 154 22.35 -5.83 7.05
CA LYS A 154 23.77 -5.70 6.76
C LYS A 154 23.96 -5.71 5.24
#